data_AF-A0A496UMV8-F1
#
_entry.id   AF-A0A496UMV8-F1
#
_cell.length_a   1.000
_cell.length_b   1.000
_cell.length_c   1.000
_cell.angle_alpha   90.00
_cell.angle_beta   90.00
_cell.angle_gamma   90.00
#
_symmetry.space_group_name_H-M   'P 1'
#
loop_
_entity.id
_entity.type
_entity.pdbx_description
1 polymer ?
#
loop_
_entity_poly.entity_id
_entity_poly.type
_entity_poly.pdbx_seq_one_letter_code
_entity_poly.pdbx_strand_id
1 'polypeptide(L)'
;MPTRDGSRSYGVGGGSTAPVVGTFVFRPGGVEDVPNRVFTTWPSLMIGLDAVDGPRVLVLDESLGTLTAPAGGPYDMTDVEWRGAPESAYDSTDITIADGASFTNLFHISHRIFIWSAATSSPMTLTNGDMVWIDDYCDISIAGGAAPFFDCSGIGSGHYVKFSVTNSSLGWWTANPVIGGSPTGSTVSMVLDSGSAIYQGTMAGDSGSTLSVQHLSASTLIQTQAAWLGVQDYVGRRDLAVDTGFANLTDSTVSKVDGTRTLSVTPVGDNFQFYVNGVGYTKTSAEDVIWTDVEGTHYIYYTDAGVLTSSTSFPVHAVTPRAIVAILYWDATNNAAIYAALEERHGHGGGITPTMHEAQHLAIGALYESGLQPGNMVTNGNGDVNTHAQMSVTDGAIWDEDIRTAILDSVQDLSPILNAPVWYMDGT
;
A
#
# COMPACT_ATOMS: atom_id res chain seq x y z
N MET A 1 -16.95 13.62 -30.93
CA MET A 1 -16.50 14.01 -29.58
C MET A 1 -17.00 12.93 -28.64
N PRO A 2 -16.16 11.98 -28.20
CA PRO A 2 -16.61 10.96 -27.27
C PRO A 2 -16.52 11.49 -25.83
N THR A 3 -17.59 11.27 -25.08
CA THR A 3 -17.75 11.60 -23.67
C THR A 3 -16.85 10.71 -22.82
N ARG A 4 -16.02 11.36 -22.00
CA ARG A 4 -15.10 10.77 -21.04
C ARG A 4 -15.89 10.34 -19.79
N ASP A 5 -16.55 9.20 -19.87
CA ASP A 5 -16.89 8.41 -18.68
C ASP A 5 -15.78 7.36 -18.53
N GLY A 6 -14.78 7.73 -17.75
CA GLY A 6 -13.72 6.84 -17.30
C GLY A 6 -13.86 6.69 -15.80
N SER A 7 -14.89 5.96 -15.36
CA SER A 7 -14.85 5.29 -14.07
C SER A 7 -13.61 4.40 -14.05
N ARG A 8 -12.56 4.90 -13.41
CA ARG A 8 -11.37 4.11 -13.09
C ARG A 8 -11.82 3.05 -12.11
N SER A 9 -11.99 1.82 -12.59
CA SER A 9 -11.99 0.64 -11.75
C SER A 9 -10.72 0.65 -10.91
N TYR A 10 -10.86 0.57 -9.58
CA TYR A 10 -9.79 0.53 -8.60
C TYR A 10 -8.75 -0.54 -8.97
N GLY A 11 -7.65 -0.08 -9.56
CA GLY A 11 -6.43 -0.85 -9.77
C GLY A 11 -5.40 -0.40 -8.75
N VAL A 12 -5.56 -0.81 -7.49
CA VAL A 12 -4.48 -0.78 -6.50
C VAL A 12 -4.55 -2.10 -5.72
N GLY A 13 -3.60 -2.98 -6.02
CA GLY A 13 -3.16 -4.14 -5.21
C GLY A 13 -4.23 -5.07 -4.64
N GLY A 14 -4.53 -6.17 -5.34
CA GLY A 14 -4.69 -7.52 -4.76
C GLY A 14 -5.70 -7.78 -3.63
N GLY A 15 -6.47 -6.80 -3.17
CA GLY A 15 -7.63 -7.03 -2.33
C GLY A 15 -8.70 -7.62 -3.22
N SER A 16 -8.93 -8.93 -3.09
CA SER A 16 -10.18 -9.58 -3.50
C SER A 16 -11.32 -8.59 -3.28
N THR A 17 -11.94 -8.09 -4.36
CA THR A 17 -13.22 -7.39 -4.26
C THR A 17 -14.22 -8.47 -3.92
N ALA A 18 -14.21 -8.91 -2.66
CA ALA A 18 -15.24 -9.76 -2.12
C ALA A 18 -16.57 -9.09 -2.53
N PRO A 19 -17.48 -9.82 -3.19
CA PRO A 19 -18.70 -9.24 -3.71
C PRO A 19 -19.41 -8.51 -2.57
N VAL A 20 -19.74 -7.24 -2.78
CA VAL A 20 -20.46 -6.44 -1.78
C VAL A 20 -21.70 -7.23 -1.35
N VAL A 21 -21.73 -7.63 -0.08
CA VAL A 21 -22.74 -8.52 0.48
C VAL A 21 -24.05 -7.76 0.73
N GLY A 22 -23.97 -6.42 0.72
CA GLY A 22 -25.11 -5.57 0.96
C GLY A 22 -24.95 -4.08 0.68
N THR A 23 -25.98 -3.47 0.11
CA THR A 23 -26.19 -2.01 0.12
C THR A 23 -27.31 -1.68 1.10
N PHE A 24 -27.06 -0.73 2.00
CA PHE A 24 -27.97 -0.24 3.01
C PHE A 24 -28.18 1.24 2.77
N VAL A 25 -29.42 1.72 2.85
CA VAL A 25 -29.74 3.14 2.65
C VAL A 25 -30.26 3.71 3.95
N PHE A 26 -29.61 4.75 4.47
CA PHE A 26 -30.14 5.52 5.59
C PHE A 26 -30.81 6.79 5.05
N ARG A 27 -32.15 6.82 5.13
CA ARG A 27 -32.99 7.92 4.63
C ARG A 27 -34.00 8.35 5.70
N PRO A 28 -33.63 9.28 6.60
CA PRO A 28 -34.56 9.85 7.57
C PRO A 28 -35.83 10.40 6.90
N GLY A 29 -36.99 10.15 7.49
CA GLY A 29 -38.29 10.60 6.94
C GLY A 29 -38.80 9.79 5.74
N GLY A 30 -38.05 8.79 5.27
CA GLY A 30 -38.49 7.84 4.24
C GLY A 30 -39.50 6.80 4.75
N VAL A 31 -39.76 5.80 3.91
CA VAL A 31 -40.51 4.60 4.28
C VAL A 31 -39.49 3.48 4.48
N GLU A 32 -39.46 2.90 5.67
CA GLU A 32 -38.64 1.71 5.94
C GLU A 32 -39.12 0.56 5.05
N ASP A 33 -38.19 -0.03 4.31
CA ASP A 33 -38.50 -1.08 3.35
C ASP A 33 -37.55 -2.24 3.55
N VAL A 34 -37.99 -3.20 4.36
CA VAL A 34 -37.35 -4.50 4.55
C VAL A 34 -38.08 -5.47 3.63
N PRO A 35 -37.63 -5.60 2.37
CA PRO A 35 -36.36 -6.25 2.01
C PRO A 35 -35.35 -5.36 1.26
N ASN A 36 -35.71 -4.12 0.92
CA ASN A 36 -34.88 -3.20 0.12
C ASN A 36 -33.84 -2.41 0.93
N ARG A 37 -33.65 -2.76 2.21
CA ARG A 37 -32.58 -2.25 3.10
C ARG A 37 -32.57 -0.72 3.22
N VAL A 38 -33.76 -0.10 3.23
CA VAL A 38 -33.94 1.33 3.53
C VAL A 38 -34.32 1.48 4.99
N PHE A 39 -33.55 2.27 5.74
CA PHE A 39 -33.70 2.50 7.17
C PHE A 39 -33.98 3.98 7.42
N THR A 40 -34.93 4.26 8.30
CA THR A 40 -35.34 5.64 8.63
C THR A 40 -34.80 6.10 9.98
N THR A 41 -34.21 5.18 10.74
CA THR A 41 -33.58 5.45 12.05
C THR A 41 -32.21 4.80 12.12
N TRP A 42 -31.27 5.44 12.81
CA TRP A 42 -29.93 4.87 13.00
C TRP A 42 -29.93 3.53 13.76
N PRO A 43 -30.75 3.34 14.82
CA PRO A 43 -30.79 2.03 15.49
C PRO A 43 -31.25 0.89 14.58
N SER A 44 -32.24 1.12 13.71
CA SER A 44 -32.66 0.08 12.76
C SER A 44 -31.62 -0.17 11.68
N LEU A 45 -30.90 0.87 11.23
CA LEU A 45 -29.74 0.73 10.35
C LEU A 45 -28.66 -0.17 10.97
N MET A 46 -28.26 0.09 12.21
CA MET A 46 -27.20 -0.69 12.86
C MET A 46 -27.60 -2.16 13.01
N ILE A 47 -28.85 -2.45 13.39
CA ILE A 47 -29.37 -3.84 13.41
C ILE A 47 -29.27 -4.49 12.02
N GLY A 48 -29.53 -3.72 10.96
CA GLY A 48 -29.40 -4.19 9.58
C GLY A 48 -27.95 -4.49 9.19
N LEU A 49 -27.01 -3.61 9.53
CA LEU A 49 -25.58 -3.78 9.25
C LEU A 49 -25.02 -5.00 10.00
N ASP A 50 -25.35 -5.15 11.29
CA ASP A 50 -24.90 -6.27 12.14
C ASP A 50 -25.45 -7.63 11.69
N ALA A 51 -26.53 -7.65 10.90
CA ALA A 51 -27.14 -8.87 10.39
C ALA A 51 -26.45 -9.42 9.12
N VAL A 52 -25.46 -8.70 8.57
CA VAL A 52 -24.76 -9.09 7.34
C VAL A 52 -23.25 -9.06 7.57
N ASP A 53 -22.60 -10.20 7.40
CA ASP A 53 -21.14 -10.32 7.45
C ASP A 53 -20.47 -9.85 6.15
N GLY A 54 -19.21 -9.42 6.24
CA GLY A 54 -18.38 -9.04 5.09
C GLY A 54 -18.69 -7.66 4.51
N PRO A 55 -18.09 -7.27 3.36
CA PRO A 55 -18.17 -5.90 2.85
C PRO A 55 -19.59 -5.39 2.59
N ARG A 56 -19.87 -4.20 3.11
CA ARG A 56 -21.16 -3.50 3.09
C ARG A 56 -20.98 -2.07 2.61
N VAL A 57 -22.00 -1.54 1.95
CA VAL A 57 -22.08 -0.13 1.55
C VAL A 57 -23.25 0.52 2.29
N LEU A 58 -22.96 1.56 3.07
CA LEU A 58 -23.95 2.46 3.66
C LEU A 58 -24.10 3.69 2.76
N VAL A 59 -25.22 3.77 2.06
CA VAL A 59 -25.64 4.96 1.32
C VAL A 59 -26.41 5.88 2.27
N LEU A 60 -25.90 7.08 2.46
CA LEU A 60 -26.53 8.15 3.20
C LEU A 60 -27.38 8.97 2.23
N ASP A 61 -28.65 9.20 2.56
CA ASP A 61 -29.60 9.83 1.66
C ASP A 61 -30.42 10.90 2.39
N GLU A 62 -30.13 12.15 2.09
CA GLU A 62 -30.79 13.31 2.69
C GLU A 62 -32.01 13.83 1.92
N SER A 63 -32.44 13.13 0.86
CA SER A 63 -33.51 13.60 -0.05
C SER A 63 -34.83 13.94 0.65
N LEU A 64 -35.06 13.38 1.86
CA LEU A 64 -36.28 13.55 2.64
C LEU A 64 -36.06 14.16 4.04
N GLY A 65 -34.83 14.57 4.38
CA GLY A 65 -34.53 15.18 5.66
C GLY A 65 -33.05 15.27 5.96
N THR A 66 -32.71 16.11 6.95
CA THR A 66 -31.33 16.27 7.41
C THR A 66 -30.79 14.97 7.98
N LEU A 67 -29.61 14.55 7.50
CA LEU A 67 -28.91 13.42 8.08
C LEU A 67 -28.17 13.86 9.34
N THR A 68 -28.43 13.14 10.43
CA THR A 68 -27.66 13.27 11.66
C THR A 68 -27.31 11.88 12.15
N ALA A 69 -26.02 11.57 12.23
CA ALA A 69 -25.57 10.40 12.97
C ALA A 69 -25.78 10.70 14.47
N PRO A 70 -26.60 9.91 15.17
CA PRO A 70 -27.03 10.25 16.51
C PRO A 70 -25.90 10.07 17.54
N ALA A 71 -26.04 10.83 18.63
CA ALA A 71 -25.21 10.69 19.81
C ALA A 71 -25.22 9.24 20.33
N GLY A 72 -24.09 8.78 20.86
CA GLY A 72 -23.92 7.42 21.36
C GLY A 72 -23.01 6.57 20.48
N GLY A 73 -22.77 5.33 20.92
CA GLY A 73 -21.78 4.44 20.33
C GLY A 73 -21.17 3.55 21.42
N PRO A 74 -20.25 2.64 21.05
CA PRO A 74 -19.59 2.52 19.74
C PRO A 74 -20.50 1.92 18.66
N TYR A 75 -20.40 2.43 17.43
CA TYR A 75 -20.96 1.83 16.23
C TYR A 75 -19.84 1.13 15.46
N ASP A 76 -19.96 -0.19 15.27
CA ASP A 76 -18.97 -0.93 14.50
C ASP A 76 -19.17 -0.70 12.99
N MET A 77 -18.11 -0.27 12.33
CA MET A 77 -18.04 0.01 10.90
C MET A 77 -17.02 -0.89 10.19
N THR A 78 -16.63 -2.00 10.82
CA THR A 78 -15.87 -3.08 10.18
C THR A 78 -16.49 -3.40 8.82
N ASP A 79 -15.69 -3.48 7.75
CA ASP A 79 -16.12 -3.64 6.35
C ASP A 79 -17.34 -2.80 5.91
N VAL A 80 -17.54 -1.59 6.45
CA VAL A 80 -18.58 -0.65 5.99
C VAL A 80 -17.94 0.54 5.26
N GLU A 81 -18.35 0.73 4.00
CA GLU A 81 -18.07 1.95 3.23
C GLU A 81 -19.22 2.94 3.36
N TRP A 82 -18.92 4.20 3.69
CA TRP A 82 -19.90 5.29 3.67
C TRP A 82 -19.94 5.94 2.29
N ARG A 83 -21.14 6.10 1.72
CA ARG A 83 -21.37 6.76 0.44
C ARG A 83 -22.44 7.84 0.56
N GLY A 84 -22.24 8.96 -0.12
CA GLY A 84 -23.35 9.87 -0.42
C GLY A 84 -24.31 9.24 -1.43
N ALA A 85 -25.59 9.61 -1.35
CA ALA A 85 -26.57 9.19 -2.33
C ALA A 85 -26.22 9.78 -3.71
N PRO A 86 -26.32 8.99 -4.79
CA PRO A 86 -26.08 9.49 -6.13
C PRO A 86 -27.28 10.33 -6.60
N GLU A 87 -27.37 11.58 -6.15
CA GLU A 87 -28.34 12.52 -6.72
C GLU A 87 -27.64 13.72 -7.34
N SER A 88 -27.97 13.98 -8.62
CA SER A 88 -27.65 15.21 -9.36
C SER A 88 -26.14 15.51 -9.52
N ALA A 89 -25.73 16.12 -10.64
CA ALA A 89 -24.31 16.31 -10.95
C ALA A 89 -23.57 17.27 -9.99
N TYR A 90 -24.23 17.85 -8.99
CA TYR A 90 -23.66 18.91 -8.15
C TYR A 90 -24.00 18.88 -6.65
N ASP A 91 -24.86 17.96 -6.19
CA ASP A 91 -25.27 17.96 -4.78
C ASP A 91 -24.43 16.95 -3.99
N SER A 92 -23.80 17.40 -2.89
CA SER A 92 -23.22 16.52 -1.88
C SER A 92 -24.33 16.03 -0.96
N THR A 93 -24.18 14.84 -0.39
CA THR A 93 -24.99 14.41 0.75
C THR A 93 -24.35 14.94 2.03
N ASP A 94 -25.06 15.80 2.76
CA ASP A 94 -24.56 16.39 3.99
C ASP A 94 -24.98 15.55 5.21
N ILE A 95 -24.00 15.12 6.03
CA ILE A 95 -24.27 14.45 7.30
C ILE A 95 -23.65 15.21 8.47
N THR A 96 -24.47 15.49 9.48
CA THR A 96 -23.99 16.02 10.76
C THR A 96 -23.68 14.89 11.74
N ILE A 97 -22.51 14.92 12.36
CA ILE A 97 -22.15 13.99 13.43
C ILE A 97 -22.47 14.64 14.78
N ALA A 98 -23.39 14.03 15.52
CA ALA A 98 -23.77 14.49 16.84
C ALA A 98 -22.68 14.23 17.89
N ASP A 99 -22.73 15.01 18.97
CA ASP A 99 -21.82 14.87 20.09
C ASP A 99 -21.91 13.48 20.76
N GLY A 100 -20.76 12.91 21.11
CA GLY A 100 -20.66 11.56 21.67
C GLY A 100 -20.86 10.41 20.68
N ALA A 101 -20.99 10.69 19.38
CA ALA A 101 -20.94 9.64 18.35
C ALA A 101 -19.56 8.97 18.34
N SER A 102 -19.49 7.66 18.11
CA SER A 102 -18.22 6.93 17.94
C SER A 102 -18.35 5.82 16.89
N PHE A 103 -17.48 5.84 15.89
CA PHE A 103 -17.43 4.89 14.77
C PHE A 103 -16.12 4.12 14.82
N THR A 104 -16.16 2.86 15.27
CA THR A 104 -14.98 2.00 15.30
C THR A 104 -14.78 1.33 13.95
N ASN A 105 -13.53 1.17 13.50
CA ASN A 105 -13.18 0.44 12.27
C ASN A 105 -13.74 1.04 10.96
N LEU A 106 -14.21 2.30 10.95
CA LEU A 106 -14.58 2.97 9.70
C LEU A 106 -13.33 3.19 8.84
N PHE A 107 -13.25 2.66 7.64
CA PHE A 107 -12.03 2.81 6.83
C PHE A 107 -12.29 3.49 5.49
N HIS A 108 -13.53 3.54 4.99
CA HIS A 108 -13.80 4.06 3.66
C HIS A 108 -14.98 5.01 3.62
N ILE A 109 -14.73 6.23 3.12
CA ILE A 109 -15.70 7.30 2.90
C ILE A 109 -15.58 7.70 1.43
N SER A 110 -16.67 7.65 0.67
CA SER A 110 -16.64 7.89 -0.77
C SER A 110 -17.88 8.59 -1.30
N HIS A 111 -17.83 8.94 -2.59
CA HIS A 111 -18.97 9.38 -3.39
C HIS A 111 -19.76 10.56 -2.77
N ARG A 112 -19.19 11.77 -2.84
CA ARG A 112 -19.90 13.05 -2.62
C ARG A 112 -20.61 13.18 -1.28
N ILE A 113 -19.97 12.73 -0.22
CA ILE A 113 -20.43 12.97 1.15
C ILE A 113 -19.72 14.19 1.73
N PHE A 114 -20.49 15.08 2.34
CA PHE A 114 -19.99 16.17 3.17
C PHE A 114 -20.26 15.83 4.64
N ILE A 115 -19.20 15.60 5.40
CA ILE A 115 -19.29 15.27 6.82
C ILE A 115 -19.01 16.53 7.64
N TRP A 116 -20.00 16.93 8.43
CA TRP A 116 -19.87 18.02 9.40
C TRP A 116 -19.88 17.49 10.83
N SER A 117 -18.74 17.54 11.52
CA SER A 117 -18.67 17.14 12.93
C SER A 117 -18.77 18.32 13.87
N ALA A 118 -19.76 18.27 14.77
CA ALA A 118 -19.88 19.18 15.91
C ALA A 118 -19.55 18.49 17.24
N ALA A 119 -18.97 17.29 17.20
CA ALA A 119 -18.73 16.47 18.38
C ALA A 119 -17.61 17.03 19.26
N THR A 120 -17.82 17.01 20.58
CA THR A 120 -16.83 17.43 21.59
C THR A 120 -15.85 16.32 21.96
N SER A 121 -16.16 15.09 21.57
CA SER A 121 -15.26 13.93 21.55
C SER A 121 -15.01 13.49 20.11
N SER A 122 -13.83 12.94 19.84
CA SER A 122 -13.49 12.45 18.51
C SER A 122 -14.39 11.28 18.10
N PRO A 123 -15.12 11.38 16.97
CA PRO A 123 -15.93 10.29 16.46
C PRO A 123 -15.13 9.04 16.09
N MET A 124 -13.84 9.21 15.78
CA MET A 124 -12.99 8.11 15.34
C MET A 124 -11.64 8.15 16.03
N THR A 125 -11.19 7.03 16.59
CA THR A 125 -9.84 6.85 17.14
C THR A 125 -9.08 5.87 16.25
N LEU A 126 -7.90 6.28 15.80
CA LEU A 126 -6.99 5.49 14.98
C LEU A 126 -5.84 4.93 15.81
N THR A 127 -5.41 3.73 15.43
CA THR A 127 -4.33 2.95 16.03
C THR A 127 -3.25 2.61 14.99
N ASN A 128 -2.14 2.03 15.42
CA ASN A 128 -1.04 1.71 14.54
C ASN A 128 -1.45 0.77 13.39
N GLY A 129 -1.18 1.19 12.16
CA GLY A 129 -1.44 0.42 10.95
C GLY A 129 -2.79 0.73 10.30
N ASP A 130 -3.67 1.49 10.96
CA ASP A 130 -4.96 1.85 10.40
C ASP A 130 -4.81 2.66 9.11
N MET A 131 -5.71 2.41 8.18
CA MET A 131 -5.78 3.06 6.88
C MET A 131 -7.18 3.59 6.62
N VAL A 132 -7.27 4.85 6.19
CA VAL A 132 -8.52 5.54 5.85
C VAL A 132 -8.49 6.00 4.39
N TRP A 133 -9.51 5.63 3.63
CA TRP A 133 -9.75 6.04 2.25
C TRP A 133 -10.86 7.09 2.20
N ILE A 134 -10.58 8.19 1.51
CA ILE A 134 -11.48 9.33 1.33
C ILE A 134 -11.45 9.71 -0.14
N ASP A 135 -12.47 9.33 -0.91
CA ASP A 135 -12.41 9.44 -2.37
C ASP A 135 -13.70 9.94 -3.03
N ASP A 136 -13.59 10.36 -4.29
CA ASP A 136 -14.73 10.75 -5.13
C ASP A 136 -15.57 11.92 -4.57
N TYR A 137 -14.92 13.09 -4.39
CA TYR A 137 -15.55 14.37 -4.00
C TYR A 137 -16.12 14.40 -2.57
N CYS A 138 -15.44 13.76 -1.62
CA CYS A 138 -15.79 13.89 -0.21
C CYS A 138 -15.23 15.17 0.41
N ASP A 139 -15.89 15.66 1.46
CA ASP A 139 -15.38 16.70 2.34
C ASP A 139 -15.63 16.30 3.80
N ILE A 140 -14.65 16.52 4.67
CA ILE A 140 -14.79 16.35 6.11
C ILE A 140 -14.38 17.64 6.80
N SER A 141 -15.30 18.19 7.59
CA SER A 141 -15.15 19.48 8.24
C SER A 141 -15.64 19.47 9.69
N ILE A 142 -15.03 20.31 10.52
CA ILE A 142 -15.21 20.40 11.98
C ILE A 142 -15.75 21.77 12.37
N ALA A 143 -16.81 21.78 13.19
CA ALA A 143 -17.35 22.99 13.79
C ALA A 143 -16.36 23.64 14.79
N GLY A 144 -16.43 24.95 14.97
CA GLY A 144 -15.60 25.64 15.97
C GLY A 144 -15.85 25.12 17.39
N GLY A 145 -14.78 24.73 18.09
CA GLY A 145 -14.83 24.15 19.44
C GLY A 145 -15.01 22.63 19.50
N ALA A 146 -15.24 21.95 18.38
CA ALA A 146 -15.35 20.49 18.31
C ALA A 146 -13.97 19.78 18.33
N ALA A 147 -13.97 18.51 18.76
CA ALA A 147 -12.82 17.62 18.70
C ALA A 147 -12.49 17.21 17.25
N PRO A 148 -11.26 16.74 16.99
CA PRO A 148 -10.92 16.23 15.67
C PRO A 148 -11.78 15.04 15.27
N PHE A 149 -12.09 14.91 13.98
CA PHE A 149 -12.82 13.75 13.47
C PHE A 149 -12.02 12.47 13.71
N PHE A 150 -10.75 12.49 13.29
CA PHE A 150 -9.79 11.42 13.47
C PHE A 150 -8.82 11.75 14.60
N ASP A 151 -8.92 11.03 15.71
CA ASP A 151 -7.96 11.07 16.81
C ASP A 151 -6.86 10.02 16.62
N CYS A 152 -5.64 10.51 16.46
CA CYS A 152 -4.42 9.72 16.27
C CYS A 152 -3.67 9.43 17.58
N SER A 153 -4.29 9.68 18.74
CA SER A 153 -3.66 9.45 20.05
C SER A 153 -3.32 7.98 20.32
N GLY A 154 -4.01 7.05 19.66
CA GLY A 154 -3.81 5.60 19.79
C GLY A 154 -2.61 5.03 19.02
N ILE A 155 -1.89 5.81 18.23
CA ILE A 155 -0.81 5.30 17.35
C ILE A 155 0.42 4.85 18.13
N GLY A 156 0.84 5.61 19.14
CA GLY A 156 2.11 5.40 19.84
C GLY A 156 3.36 5.88 19.06
N SER A 157 4.53 5.86 19.71
CA SER A 157 5.80 6.29 19.11
C SER A 157 6.35 5.21 18.17
N GLY A 158 6.88 5.60 17.00
CA GLY A 158 7.45 4.69 16.00
C GLY A 158 6.42 4.00 15.11
N HIS A 159 5.17 4.41 15.21
CA HIS A 159 4.01 3.82 14.55
C HIS A 159 3.37 4.82 13.59
N TYR A 160 2.52 4.32 12.68
CA TYR A 160 1.91 5.17 11.65
C TYR A 160 0.43 4.89 11.41
N VAL A 161 -0.28 5.88 10.89
CA VAL A 161 -1.59 5.75 10.22
C VAL A 161 -1.49 6.28 8.80
N LYS A 162 -2.34 5.76 7.91
CA LYS A 162 -2.35 6.12 6.50
C LYS A 162 -3.69 6.72 6.09
N PHE A 163 -3.64 7.81 5.33
CA PHE A 163 -4.79 8.38 4.64
C PHE A 163 -4.54 8.33 3.13
N SER A 164 -5.53 7.87 2.37
CA SER A 164 -5.59 8.02 0.92
C SER A 164 -6.72 8.97 0.59
N VAL A 165 -6.38 10.18 0.14
CA VAL A 165 -7.36 11.21 -0.22
C VAL A 165 -7.32 11.40 -1.73
N THR A 166 -8.41 11.08 -2.42
CA THR A 166 -8.49 11.16 -3.88
C THR A 166 -9.63 12.05 -4.30
N ASN A 167 -9.35 13.12 -5.05
CA ASN A 167 -10.33 14.07 -5.53
C ASN A 167 -11.32 14.53 -4.42
N SER A 168 -10.80 14.69 -3.20
CA SER A 168 -11.58 14.96 -1.98
C SER A 168 -10.86 15.99 -1.12
N SER A 169 -11.53 16.53 -0.11
CA SER A 169 -10.94 17.57 0.72
C SER A 169 -11.14 17.37 2.21
N LEU A 170 -10.20 17.90 3.00
CA LEU A 170 -10.26 17.88 4.45
C LEU A 170 -10.09 19.29 5.00
N GLY A 171 -11.06 19.70 5.81
CA GLY A 171 -11.02 20.89 6.64
C GLY A 171 -11.50 22.18 5.97
N TRP A 172 -12.40 22.08 4.99
CA TRP A 172 -13.01 23.24 4.35
C TRP A 172 -13.74 24.10 5.40
N TRP A 173 -13.35 25.38 5.56
CA TRP A 173 -13.90 26.32 6.56
C TRP A 173 -13.77 25.91 8.03
N THR A 174 -12.80 25.06 8.35
CA THR A 174 -12.63 24.60 9.74
C THR A 174 -11.81 25.56 10.60
N ALA A 175 -12.22 25.70 11.85
CA ALA A 175 -11.44 26.38 12.89
C ALA A 175 -10.58 25.39 13.71
N ASN A 176 -10.88 24.09 13.60
CA ASN A 176 -10.29 23.01 14.38
C ASN A 176 -9.77 21.90 13.46
N PRO A 177 -8.78 21.12 13.93
CA PRO A 177 -8.21 20.02 13.16
C PRO A 177 -9.23 18.93 12.87
N VAL A 178 -9.30 18.47 11.62
CA VAL A 178 -10.00 17.23 11.23
C VAL A 178 -9.24 16.02 11.74
N ILE A 179 -7.90 16.07 11.72
CA ILE A 179 -7.00 15.01 12.19
C ILE A 179 -6.16 15.58 13.34
N GLY A 180 -6.26 14.99 14.52
CA GLY A 180 -5.62 15.49 15.73
C GLY A 180 -5.00 14.40 16.60
N GLY A 181 -4.41 14.79 17.72
CA GLY A 181 -4.00 13.85 18.78
C GLY A 181 -2.76 13.01 18.50
N SER A 182 -2.02 13.25 17.41
CA SER A 182 -0.84 12.46 17.05
C SER A 182 0.29 12.63 18.09
N PRO A 183 0.68 11.56 18.83
CA PRO A 183 1.66 11.67 19.91
C PRO A 183 3.09 11.86 19.37
N THR A 184 3.99 12.38 20.20
CA THR A 184 5.42 12.51 19.84
C THR A 184 5.99 11.19 19.30
N GLY A 185 6.71 11.27 18.16
CA GLY A 185 7.31 10.11 17.50
C GLY A 185 6.36 9.27 16.65
N SER A 186 5.06 9.60 16.59
CA SER A 186 4.13 8.99 15.64
C SER A 186 4.21 9.64 14.26
N THR A 187 3.75 8.92 13.23
CA THR A 187 3.70 9.41 11.85
C THR A 187 2.28 9.35 11.30
N VAL A 188 1.76 10.47 10.80
CA VAL A 188 0.58 10.49 9.95
C VAL A 188 1.06 10.54 8.51
N SER A 189 0.77 9.51 7.73
CA SER A 189 1.11 9.42 6.30
C SER A 189 -0.12 9.67 5.45
N MET A 190 0.00 10.50 4.42
CA MET A 190 -1.08 10.84 3.50
C MET A 190 -0.64 10.71 2.06
N VAL A 191 -1.50 10.15 1.22
CA VAL A 191 -1.41 10.22 -0.24
C VAL A 191 -2.56 11.09 -0.72
N LEU A 192 -2.25 12.21 -1.38
CA LEU A 192 -3.22 13.10 -1.99
C LEU A 192 -3.20 12.88 -3.50
N ASP A 193 -4.32 12.58 -4.14
CA ASP A 193 -4.39 12.42 -5.60
C ASP A 193 -5.56 13.18 -6.23
N SER A 194 -5.47 13.37 -7.55
CA SER A 194 -6.56 13.74 -8.44
C SER A 194 -7.30 15.02 -8.03
N GLY A 195 -6.59 16.05 -7.57
CA GLY A 195 -7.20 17.32 -7.20
C GLY A 195 -7.64 17.43 -5.74
N SER A 196 -7.13 16.58 -4.86
CA SER A 196 -7.46 16.62 -3.44
C SER A 196 -7.03 17.93 -2.77
N ALA A 197 -7.66 18.31 -1.65
CA ALA A 197 -7.31 19.53 -0.95
C ALA A 197 -7.24 19.32 0.57
N ILE A 198 -6.10 19.68 1.16
CA ILE A 198 -5.96 19.73 2.62
C ILE A 198 -5.87 21.20 3.01
N TYR A 199 -6.88 21.70 3.73
CA TYR A 199 -7.00 23.10 4.10
C TYR A 199 -6.17 23.48 5.34
N GLN A 200 -6.07 24.79 5.56
CA GLN A 200 -5.35 25.32 6.71
C GLN A 200 -6.05 24.92 8.01
N GLY A 201 -5.29 24.41 8.96
CA GLY A 201 -5.82 24.03 10.28
C GLY A 201 -6.36 22.61 10.36
N THR A 202 -6.43 21.88 9.24
CA THR A 202 -6.96 20.51 9.16
C THR A 202 -6.22 19.50 10.04
N MET A 203 -4.95 19.75 10.40
CA MET A 203 -4.13 18.80 11.14
C MET A 203 -3.45 19.41 12.35
N ALA A 204 -3.46 18.68 13.46
CA ALA A 204 -2.74 19.00 14.70
C ALA A 204 -2.04 17.74 15.27
N GLY A 205 -0.87 17.93 15.87
CA GLY A 205 -0.09 16.87 16.50
C GLY A 205 0.83 17.44 17.58
N ASP A 206 1.35 16.56 18.44
CA ASP A 206 2.30 16.91 19.48
C ASP A 206 3.66 17.31 18.90
N SER A 207 4.45 18.04 19.67
CA SER A 207 5.83 18.33 19.26
C SER A 207 6.60 17.02 19.00
N GLY A 208 7.15 16.88 17.79
CA GLY A 208 7.90 15.70 17.38
C GLY A 208 7.07 14.59 16.74
N SER A 209 5.78 14.79 16.48
CA SER A 209 5.05 13.99 15.50
C SER A 209 5.50 14.34 14.07
N THR A 210 5.39 13.38 13.16
CA THR A 210 5.79 13.53 11.74
C THR A 210 4.55 13.47 10.85
N LEU A 211 4.44 14.41 9.91
CA LEU A 211 3.44 14.39 8.86
C LEU A 211 4.16 14.13 7.54
N SER A 212 3.87 13.00 6.90
CA SER A 212 4.40 12.63 5.59
C SER A 212 3.28 12.78 4.56
N VAL A 213 3.44 13.66 3.58
CA VAL A 213 2.42 13.88 2.53
C VAL A 213 3.03 13.60 1.16
N GLN A 214 2.54 12.55 0.51
CA GLN A 214 2.80 12.30 -0.89
C GLN A 214 1.70 12.97 -1.72
N HIS A 215 2.10 13.91 -2.57
CA HIS A 215 1.17 14.64 -3.40
C HIS A 215 1.26 14.18 -4.87
N LEU A 216 0.22 13.47 -5.29
CA LEU A 216 -0.04 13.05 -6.66
C LEU A 216 -0.93 14.09 -7.38
N SER A 217 -0.72 14.19 -8.69
CA SER A 217 -1.24 15.21 -9.62
C SER A 217 -2.40 16.12 -9.16
N ALA A 218 -2.20 17.44 -9.32
CA ALA A 218 -3.20 18.52 -9.23
C ALA A 218 -3.88 18.77 -7.86
N SER A 219 -3.47 18.09 -6.79
CA SER A 219 -3.96 18.34 -5.43
C SER A 219 -3.33 19.62 -4.82
N THR A 220 -3.81 20.07 -3.65
CA THR A 220 -3.33 21.27 -2.98
C THR A 220 -3.16 21.01 -1.48
N LEU A 221 -1.98 21.32 -0.95
CA LEU A 221 -1.73 21.39 0.50
C LEU A 221 -1.66 22.85 0.93
N ILE A 222 -2.70 23.34 1.61
CA ILE A 222 -2.77 24.72 2.09
C ILE A 222 -2.37 24.73 3.56
N GLN A 223 -1.06 24.87 3.80
CA GLN A 223 -0.35 25.13 5.06
C GLN A 223 -0.97 24.57 6.36
N THR A 224 -0.33 23.54 6.89
CA THR A 224 -0.64 22.91 8.17
C THR A 224 -0.14 23.75 9.36
N GLN A 225 -0.74 23.63 10.55
CA GLN A 225 -0.29 24.41 11.72
C GLN A 225 1.17 24.09 12.11
N ALA A 226 1.85 25.09 12.69
CA ALA A 226 3.30 25.23 12.81
C ALA A 226 4.05 24.21 13.72
N ALA A 227 3.41 23.15 14.21
CA ALA A 227 4.00 22.21 15.17
C ALA A 227 4.61 20.94 14.54
N TRP A 228 4.32 20.66 13.26
CA TRP A 228 4.84 19.48 12.58
C TRP A 228 6.28 19.71 12.10
N LEU A 229 7.21 18.89 12.59
CA LEU A 229 8.67 19.08 12.46
C LEU A 229 9.24 18.69 11.09
N GLY A 230 8.40 18.49 10.08
CA GLY A 230 8.83 18.20 8.73
C GLY A 230 7.64 17.80 7.87
N VAL A 231 6.99 18.79 7.25
CA VAL A 231 6.16 18.49 6.08
C VAL A 231 7.16 18.10 4.98
N GLN A 232 7.37 16.80 4.79
CA GLN A 232 8.01 16.30 3.57
C GLN A 232 6.98 16.42 2.45
N ASP A 233 6.86 17.64 1.93
CA ASP A 233 5.98 17.96 0.83
C ASP A 233 6.60 17.39 -0.45
N TYR A 234 6.22 16.16 -0.80
CA TYR A 234 6.64 15.49 -2.04
C TYR A 234 5.90 16.13 -3.25
N VAL A 235 5.97 17.46 -3.42
CA VAL A 235 5.35 18.19 -4.55
C VAL A 235 6.19 18.02 -5.79
N GLY A 236 6.10 16.89 -6.49
CA GLY A 236 6.52 16.81 -7.89
C GLY A 236 7.98 17.17 -8.24
N ARG A 237 8.80 17.65 -7.30
CA ARG A 237 10.19 17.26 -7.20
C ARG A 237 10.10 15.84 -6.72
N ARG A 238 10.21 14.92 -7.67
CA ARG A 238 11.06 13.75 -7.43
C ARG A 238 12.23 14.28 -6.62
N ASP A 239 12.26 14.07 -5.31
CA ASP A 239 13.48 14.22 -4.53
C ASP A 239 14.37 13.06 -5.00
N LEU A 240 14.86 13.22 -6.22
CA LEU A 240 15.88 12.40 -6.84
C LEU A 240 17.06 12.31 -5.88
N ALA A 241 17.25 13.28 -4.98
CA ALA A 241 18.36 13.40 -4.06
C ALA A 241 18.57 12.21 -3.09
N VAL A 242 17.59 11.32 -2.88
CA VAL A 242 17.76 10.11 -2.04
C VAL A 242 17.31 8.81 -2.72
N ASP A 243 16.82 8.90 -3.94
CA ASP A 243 16.31 7.77 -4.70
C ASP A 243 17.49 6.89 -5.18
N THR A 244 17.32 5.57 -5.09
CA THR A 244 18.35 4.57 -5.36
C THR A 244 17.73 3.47 -6.22
N GLY A 245 18.38 3.13 -7.33
CA GLY A 245 17.84 2.15 -8.27
C GLY A 245 18.39 2.32 -9.68
N PHE A 246 17.78 1.64 -10.66
CA PHE A 246 18.19 1.66 -12.06
C PHE A 246 17.27 2.54 -12.90
N ALA A 247 17.82 3.25 -13.88
CA ALA A 247 17.00 4.08 -14.77
C ALA A 247 15.91 3.26 -15.50
N ASN A 248 16.23 2.00 -15.81
CA ASN A 248 15.32 0.98 -16.34
C ASN A 248 16.03 -0.40 -16.30
N LEU A 249 15.27 -1.46 -16.56
CA LEU A 249 15.77 -2.84 -16.64
C LEU A 249 16.36 -3.22 -18.01
N THR A 250 16.11 -2.43 -19.06
CA THR A 250 16.37 -2.79 -20.46
C THR A 250 17.76 -2.39 -20.97
N ASP A 251 18.39 -1.40 -20.34
CA ASP A 251 19.68 -0.85 -20.79
C ASP A 251 20.88 -1.69 -20.33
N SER A 252 20.66 -2.66 -19.43
CA SER A 252 21.69 -3.61 -19.02
C SER A 252 21.13 -5.03 -18.84
N THR A 253 22.03 -6.01 -18.90
CA THR A 253 21.78 -7.41 -18.60
C THR A 253 22.64 -7.85 -17.42
N VAL A 254 22.12 -8.79 -16.63
CA VAL A 254 22.84 -9.43 -15.52
C VAL A 254 23.13 -10.88 -15.89
N SER A 255 24.35 -11.34 -15.65
CA SER A 255 24.74 -12.74 -15.86
C SER A 255 25.70 -13.21 -14.76
N LYS A 256 25.75 -14.53 -14.53
CA LYS A 256 26.68 -15.13 -13.56
C LYS A 256 27.40 -16.35 -14.12
N VAL A 257 28.60 -16.59 -13.62
CA VAL A 257 29.41 -17.78 -13.92
C VAL A 257 29.90 -18.37 -12.60
N ASP A 258 29.27 -19.48 -12.17
CA ASP A 258 29.58 -20.13 -10.88
C ASP A 258 31.02 -20.62 -10.81
N GLY A 259 31.54 -21.17 -11.91
CA GLY A 259 32.92 -21.68 -11.97
C GLY A 259 34.01 -20.63 -11.72
N THR A 260 33.72 -19.35 -11.98
CA THR A 260 34.63 -18.22 -11.68
C THR A 260 34.11 -17.31 -10.58
N ARG A 261 32.96 -17.65 -9.98
CA ARG A 261 32.22 -16.83 -9.01
C ARG A 261 32.05 -15.38 -9.47
N THR A 262 31.77 -15.17 -10.75
CA THR A 262 31.71 -13.84 -11.36
C THR A 262 30.28 -13.47 -11.72
N LEU A 263 29.82 -12.29 -11.27
CA LEU A 263 28.59 -11.66 -11.74
C LEU A 263 28.94 -10.45 -12.58
N SER A 264 28.31 -10.34 -13.73
CA SER A 264 28.55 -9.28 -14.72
C SER A 264 27.27 -8.46 -14.96
N VAL A 265 27.39 -7.13 -14.90
CA VAL A 265 26.35 -6.19 -15.36
C VAL A 265 26.83 -5.56 -16.66
N THR A 266 26.16 -5.87 -17.77
CA THR A 266 26.61 -5.49 -19.12
C THR A 266 25.61 -4.56 -19.80
N PRO A 267 26.03 -3.41 -20.34
CA PRO A 267 25.16 -2.56 -21.16
C PRO A 267 24.59 -3.33 -22.38
N VAL A 268 23.31 -3.17 -22.67
CA VAL A 268 22.67 -3.70 -23.90
C VAL A 268 22.90 -2.75 -25.10
N GLY A 269 23.18 -1.47 -24.83
CA GLY A 269 23.57 -0.46 -25.81
C GLY A 269 24.88 0.23 -25.43
N ASP A 270 24.92 1.56 -25.56
CA ASP A 270 26.13 2.34 -25.28
C ASP A 270 26.46 2.45 -23.79
N ASN A 271 25.42 2.46 -22.95
CA ASN A 271 25.56 2.56 -21.50
C ASN A 271 24.30 2.06 -20.78
N PHE A 272 24.42 1.87 -19.47
CA PHE A 272 23.29 1.85 -18.55
C PHE A 272 23.51 2.88 -17.43
N GLN A 273 22.43 3.22 -16.73
CA GLN A 273 22.45 4.20 -15.66
C GLN A 273 21.81 3.63 -14.39
N PHE A 274 22.42 3.97 -13.26
CA PHE A 274 21.89 3.68 -11.94
C PHE A 274 22.14 4.87 -11.01
N TYR A 275 21.43 4.89 -9.90
CA TYR A 275 21.45 5.97 -8.92
C TYR A 275 21.69 5.39 -7.53
N VAL A 276 22.56 6.03 -6.75
CA VAL A 276 22.77 5.70 -5.33
C VAL A 276 22.63 6.99 -4.55
N ASN A 277 21.63 7.05 -3.67
CA ASN A 277 21.30 8.26 -2.91
C ASN A 277 21.22 9.51 -3.82
N GLY A 278 20.52 9.35 -4.94
CA GLY A 278 20.32 10.38 -5.95
C GLY A 278 21.48 10.77 -6.83
N VAL A 279 22.67 10.22 -6.57
CA VAL A 279 23.83 10.43 -7.44
C VAL A 279 23.73 9.44 -8.60
N GLY A 280 23.62 9.96 -9.82
CA GLY A 280 23.57 9.15 -11.04
C GLY A 280 24.96 8.72 -11.50
N TYR A 281 25.08 7.46 -11.90
CA TYR A 281 26.27 6.87 -12.47
C TYR A 281 25.95 6.29 -13.85
N THR A 282 26.85 6.50 -14.80
CA THR A 282 26.74 5.96 -16.15
C THR A 282 27.88 4.98 -16.39
N LYS A 283 27.55 3.78 -16.84
CA LYS A 283 28.52 2.72 -17.14
C LYS A 283 28.48 2.41 -18.63
N THR A 284 29.61 2.54 -19.29
CA THR A 284 29.76 2.35 -20.75
C THR A 284 30.39 1.01 -21.12
N SER A 285 30.70 0.18 -20.14
CA SER A 285 31.30 -1.14 -20.32
C SER A 285 30.72 -2.12 -19.29
N ALA A 286 30.91 -3.42 -19.54
CA ALA A 286 30.62 -4.43 -18.53
C ALA A 286 31.40 -4.16 -17.24
N GLU A 287 30.74 -4.38 -16.11
CA GLU A 287 31.33 -4.36 -14.78
C GLU A 287 31.17 -5.75 -14.18
N ASP A 288 32.25 -6.26 -13.60
CA ASP A 288 32.31 -7.59 -13.01
C ASP A 288 32.58 -7.50 -11.52
N VAL A 289 31.98 -8.40 -10.76
CA VAL A 289 32.33 -8.63 -9.36
C VAL A 289 32.53 -10.12 -9.11
N ILE A 290 33.59 -10.44 -8.38
CA ILE A 290 33.86 -11.79 -7.91
C ILE A 290 33.36 -11.91 -6.47
N TRP A 291 32.40 -12.81 -6.21
CA TRP A 291 31.96 -13.07 -4.85
C TRP A 291 32.87 -14.09 -4.15
N THR A 292 32.85 -14.06 -2.81
CA THR A 292 33.76 -14.91 -2.02
C THR A 292 33.31 -16.37 -2.00
N ASP A 293 34.25 -17.30 -1.85
CA ASP A 293 33.95 -18.73 -1.72
C ASP A 293 33.54 -19.05 -0.28
N VAL A 294 32.44 -18.45 0.13
CA VAL A 294 31.89 -18.57 1.48
C VAL A 294 30.43 -18.95 1.36
N GLU A 295 30.08 -20.05 2.01
CA GLU A 295 28.70 -20.54 2.11
C GLU A 295 27.76 -19.44 2.58
N GLY A 296 26.61 -19.30 1.92
CA GLY A 296 25.54 -18.41 2.34
C GLY A 296 25.12 -17.38 1.30
N THR A 297 24.34 -16.41 1.74
CA THR A 297 23.78 -15.37 0.87
C THR A 297 24.81 -14.29 0.56
N HIS A 298 24.95 -13.95 -0.72
CA HIS A 298 25.73 -12.83 -1.23
C HIS A 298 24.79 -11.80 -1.85
N TYR A 299 24.98 -10.55 -1.45
CA TYR A 299 24.29 -9.38 -1.96
C TYR A 299 25.21 -8.65 -2.91
N ILE A 300 24.76 -8.41 -4.14
CA ILE A 300 25.51 -7.71 -5.16
C ILE A 300 24.86 -6.37 -5.42
N TYR A 301 25.62 -5.28 -5.30
CA TYR A 301 25.10 -3.93 -5.36
C TYR A 301 26.16 -2.90 -5.79
N TYR A 302 25.72 -1.72 -6.22
CA TYR A 302 26.59 -0.57 -6.40
C TYR A 302 26.73 0.24 -5.11
N THR A 303 27.97 0.61 -4.80
CA THR A 303 28.31 1.51 -3.69
C THR A 303 28.00 2.97 -4.03
N ASP A 304 28.10 3.86 -3.04
CA ASP A 304 28.07 5.32 -3.15
C ASP A 304 29.28 5.90 -3.90
N ALA A 305 30.28 5.07 -4.20
CA ALA A 305 31.35 5.39 -5.13
C ALA A 305 31.05 4.94 -6.58
N GLY A 306 29.89 4.32 -6.82
CA GLY A 306 29.53 3.76 -8.13
C GLY A 306 30.30 2.49 -8.49
N VAL A 307 30.83 1.77 -7.51
CA VAL A 307 31.61 0.53 -7.69
C VAL A 307 30.72 -0.68 -7.41
N LEU A 308 30.71 -1.66 -8.33
CA LEU A 308 30.01 -2.93 -8.16
C LEU A 308 30.72 -3.76 -7.08
N THR A 309 29.98 -4.29 -6.11
CA THR A 309 30.53 -4.97 -4.94
C THR A 309 29.65 -6.14 -4.51
N SER A 310 30.25 -7.11 -3.83
CA SER A 310 29.57 -8.25 -3.21
C SER A 310 29.84 -8.27 -1.70
N SER A 311 28.84 -8.66 -0.92
CA SER A 311 28.91 -8.77 0.55
C SER A 311 28.05 -9.93 1.02
N THR A 312 28.44 -10.61 2.10
CA THR A 312 27.59 -11.59 2.81
C THR A 312 26.73 -10.96 3.91
N SER A 313 26.93 -9.68 4.20
CA SER A 313 26.07 -8.88 5.09
C SER A 313 25.04 -8.13 4.26
N PHE A 314 23.78 -8.18 4.67
CA PHE A 314 22.69 -7.45 4.03
C PHE A 314 22.97 -5.94 4.03
N PRO A 315 22.93 -5.26 2.88
CA PRO A 315 22.99 -3.81 2.82
C PRO A 315 21.63 -3.24 3.21
N VAL A 316 21.46 -2.83 4.47
CA VAL A 316 20.20 -2.27 4.98
C VAL A 316 19.77 -1.04 4.15
N HIS A 317 18.63 -1.12 3.47
CA HIS A 317 18.10 -0.09 2.57
C HIS A 317 17.90 1.26 3.26
N ALA A 318 17.30 1.31 4.46
CA ALA A 318 17.02 2.58 5.14
C ALA A 318 18.25 3.30 5.69
N VAL A 319 19.35 2.58 5.99
CA VAL A 319 20.53 3.17 6.65
C VAL A 319 21.64 3.50 5.66
N THR A 320 21.81 2.65 4.64
CA THR A 320 22.84 2.86 3.61
C THR A 320 22.24 2.51 2.26
N PRO A 321 21.59 3.46 1.56
CA PRO A 321 20.95 3.17 0.28
C PRO A 321 21.98 2.60 -0.70
N ARG A 322 21.72 1.41 -1.23
CA ARG A 322 22.54 0.76 -2.27
C ARG A 322 21.65 0.37 -3.44
N ALA A 323 22.13 0.52 -4.67
CA ALA A 323 21.44 0.01 -5.84
C ALA A 323 21.75 -1.49 -5.94
N ILE A 324 20.85 -2.31 -5.42
CA ILE A 324 20.98 -3.77 -5.46
C ILE A 324 20.82 -4.24 -6.91
N VAL A 325 21.60 -5.24 -7.26
CA VAL A 325 21.60 -5.87 -8.59
C VAL A 325 21.04 -7.27 -8.50
N ALA A 326 21.51 -8.05 -7.52
CA ALA A 326 21.13 -9.44 -7.35
C ALA A 326 21.36 -9.91 -5.91
N ILE A 327 20.57 -10.91 -5.53
CA ILE A 327 20.74 -11.70 -4.31
C ILE A 327 20.95 -13.16 -4.73
N LEU A 328 22.04 -13.77 -4.29
CA LEU A 328 22.34 -15.17 -4.58
C LEU A 328 22.71 -15.95 -3.33
N TYR A 329 22.28 -17.20 -3.24
CA TYR A 329 22.77 -18.14 -2.24
C TYR A 329 23.88 -19.00 -2.84
N TRP A 330 25.08 -18.93 -2.28
CA TRP A 330 26.25 -19.70 -2.70
C TRP A 330 26.41 -20.95 -1.84
N ASP A 331 26.33 -22.11 -2.48
CA ASP A 331 26.71 -23.39 -1.92
C ASP A 331 28.18 -23.66 -2.25
N ALA A 332 29.04 -23.38 -1.28
CA ALA A 332 30.48 -23.52 -1.42
C ALA A 332 30.91 -24.99 -1.51
N THR A 333 30.11 -25.91 -0.95
CA THR A 333 30.39 -27.35 -1.02
C THR A 333 30.24 -27.87 -2.44
N ASN A 334 29.17 -27.45 -3.12
CA ASN A 334 28.85 -27.88 -4.47
C ASN A 334 29.37 -26.94 -5.57
N ASN A 335 29.97 -25.80 -5.19
CA ASN A 335 30.42 -24.75 -6.11
C ASN A 335 29.30 -24.28 -7.06
N ALA A 336 28.12 -24.05 -6.49
CA ALA A 336 26.92 -23.69 -7.25
C ALA A 336 26.12 -22.60 -6.54
N ALA A 337 25.54 -21.68 -7.30
CA ALA A 337 24.53 -20.77 -6.77
C ALA A 337 23.14 -21.43 -6.88
N ILE A 338 22.50 -21.70 -5.73
CA ILE A 338 21.26 -22.51 -5.67
C ILE A 338 20.03 -21.70 -6.09
N TYR A 339 19.87 -20.50 -5.53
CA TYR A 339 18.84 -19.55 -5.97
C TYR A 339 19.52 -18.22 -6.25
N ALA A 340 19.15 -17.64 -7.38
CA ALA A 340 19.64 -16.34 -7.78
C ALA A 340 18.43 -15.51 -8.18
N ALA A 341 17.98 -14.65 -7.26
CA ALA A 341 17.19 -13.49 -7.63
C ALA A 341 18.15 -12.56 -8.36
N LEU A 342 18.37 -12.87 -9.65
CA LEU A 342 19.32 -12.15 -10.51
C LEU A 342 18.81 -10.76 -10.90
N GLU A 343 17.58 -10.44 -10.51
CA GLU A 343 16.90 -9.23 -10.90
C GLU A 343 16.31 -8.54 -9.68
N GLU A 344 17.11 -7.64 -9.10
CA GLU A 344 16.78 -6.78 -7.96
C GLU A 344 16.99 -5.31 -8.34
N ARG A 345 17.08 -5.02 -9.65
CA ARG A 345 17.37 -3.67 -10.17
C ARG A 345 16.12 -2.80 -10.16
N HIS A 346 15.56 -2.56 -8.98
CA HIS A 346 14.35 -1.74 -8.81
C HIS A 346 14.48 -0.37 -9.47
N GLY A 347 13.36 0.15 -9.95
CA GLY A 347 13.31 1.36 -10.76
C GLY A 347 13.62 2.63 -9.98
N HIS A 348 14.58 3.41 -10.48
CA HIS A 348 14.78 4.79 -10.05
C HIS A 348 13.65 5.70 -10.57
N GLY A 349 13.12 6.58 -9.72
CA GLY A 349 12.17 7.61 -10.10
C GLY A 349 10.70 7.20 -10.07
N GLY A 350 10.40 6.03 -9.49
CA GLY A 350 9.04 5.55 -9.17
C GLY A 350 8.44 6.14 -7.88
N GLY A 351 9.21 6.95 -7.13
CA GLY A 351 8.79 7.48 -5.83
C GLY A 351 9.00 6.49 -4.67
N ILE A 352 9.63 5.35 -4.93
CA ILE A 352 10.03 4.38 -3.90
C ILE A 352 11.32 4.88 -3.25
N THR A 353 11.20 5.47 -2.07
CA THR A 353 12.37 5.80 -1.24
C THR A 353 12.99 4.51 -0.67
N PRO A 354 14.27 4.51 -0.24
CA PRO A 354 14.85 3.33 0.40
C PRO A 354 14.05 2.82 1.62
N THR A 355 13.43 3.74 2.38
CA THR A 355 12.53 3.39 3.48
C THR A 355 11.21 2.78 2.99
N MET A 356 10.65 3.29 1.91
CA MET A 356 9.44 2.71 1.30
C MET A 356 9.73 1.31 0.74
N HIS A 357 10.88 1.12 0.09
CA HIS A 357 11.34 -0.17 -0.40
C HIS A 357 11.47 -1.18 0.75
N GLU A 358 12.14 -0.80 1.84
CA GLU A 358 12.26 -1.64 3.03
C GLU A 358 10.88 -1.97 3.64
N ALA A 359 9.98 -0.99 3.69
CA ALA A 359 8.62 -1.21 4.16
C ALA A 359 7.84 -2.16 3.25
N GLN A 360 8.07 -2.13 1.93
CA GLN A 360 7.45 -3.06 0.98
C GLN A 360 7.98 -4.48 1.16
N HIS A 361 9.29 -4.67 1.29
CA HIS A 361 9.86 -5.98 1.60
C HIS A 361 9.32 -6.55 2.93
N LEU A 362 9.13 -5.72 3.96
CA LEU A 362 8.67 -6.16 5.28
C LEU A 362 7.15 -6.39 5.36
N ALA A 363 6.36 -5.55 4.71
CA ALA A 363 4.91 -5.55 4.86
C ALA A 363 4.19 -6.34 3.75
N ILE A 364 4.75 -6.35 2.54
CA ILE A 364 4.15 -6.95 1.36
C ILE A 364 4.91 -8.21 0.97
N GLY A 365 6.23 -8.09 0.82
CA GLY A 365 7.09 -9.11 0.23
C GLY A 365 6.72 -9.40 -1.24
N ALA A 366 7.14 -10.56 -1.73
CA ALA A 366 6.80 -11.01 -3.08
C ALA A 366 5.31 -11.35 -3.20
N LEU A 367 4.65 -10.81 -4.21
CA LEU A 367 3.25 -11.07 -4.54
C LEU A 367 3.14 -12.13 -5.63
N TYR A 368 2.28 -13.11 -5.40
CA TYR A 368 1.93 -14.09 -6.43
C TYR A 368 1.10 -13.43 -7.55
N GLU A 369 1.48 -13.67 -8.81
CA GLU A 369 0.68 -13.23 -9.96
C GLU A 369 -0.14 -14.38 -10.54
N SER A 370 0.53 -15.47 -10.95
CA SER A 370 -0.09 -16.57 -11.66
C SER A 370 0.81 -17.82 -11.71
N GLY A 371 0.20 -18.97 -12.02
CA GLY A 371 0.91 -20.20 -12.34
C GLY A 371 1.44 -20.97 -11.13
N LEU A 372 2.63 -21.55 -11.26
CA LEU A 372 3.27 -22.37 -10.21
C LEU A 372 2.41 -23.54 -9.70
N GLN A 373 1.48 -24.03 -10.53
CA GLN A 373 0.58 -25.09 -10.11
C GLN A 373 1.32 -26.43 -10.10
N PRO A 374 1.24 -27.20 -9.00
CA PRO A 374 1.79 -28.54 -8.95
C PRO A 374 0.99 -29.50 -9.86
N GLY A 375 1.69 -30.39 -10.56
CA GLY A 375 1.11 -31.35 -11.48
C GLY A 375 1.92 -32.65 -11.59
N ASN A 376 1.42 -33.61 -12.38
CA ASN A 376 2.09 -34.88 -12.68
C ASN A 376 2.60 -35.68 -11.46
N MET A 377 1.87 -35.60 -10.35
CA MET A 377 2.20 -36.32 -9.11
C MET A 377 1.66 -37.75 -9.13
N VAL A 378 2.50 -38.73 -8.79
CA VAL A 378 2.05 -40.11 -8.52
C VAL A 378 1.68 -40.24 -7.05
N THR A 379 0.43 -39.94 -6.71
CA THR A 379 -0.04 -39.85 -5.32
C THR A 379 -0.33 -41.20 -4.64
N ASN A 380 -0.29 -42.29 -5.40
CA ASN A 380 -0.51 -43.66 -4.91
C ASN A 380 0.72 -44.56 -5.10
N GLY A 381 1.88 -43.97 -5.37
CA GLY A 381 3.14 -44.69 -5.48
C GLY A 381 3.57 -45.26 -4.13
N ASN A 382 4.24 -46.40 -4.14
CA ASN A 382 4.81 -47.00 -2.93
C ASN A 382 6.22 -46.47 -2.59
N GLY A 383 6.72 -45.50 -3.37
CA GLY A 383 8.07 -44.93 -3.22
C GLY A 383 9.22 -45.72 -3.87
N ASP A 384 8.97 -46.88 -4.49
CA ASP A 384 10.05 -47.75 -4.99
C ASP A 384 10.69 -47.30 -6.32
N VAL A 385 10.12 -46.32 -7.02
CA VAL A 385 10.67 -45.78 -8.28
C VAL A 385 10.68 -44.26 -8.27
N ASN A 386 11.63 -43.65 -8.99
CA ASN A 386 11.83 -42.20 -9.01
C ASN A 386 10.58 -41.39 -9.36
N THR A 387 9.73 -41.90 -10.26
CA THR A 387 8.49 -41.23 -10.67
C THR A 387 7.49 -41.08 -9.52
N HIS A 388 7.64 -41.85 -8.42
CA HIS A 388 6.82 -41.68 -7.21
C HIS A 388 7.21 -40.46 -6.36
N ALA A 389 8.40 -39.88 -6.58
CA ALA A 389 8.92 -38.74 -5.84
C ALA A 389 9.10 -37.48 -6.72
N GLN A 390 8.43 -37.44 -7.86
CA GLN A 390 8.50 -36.34 -8.82
C GLN A 390 7.16 -35.62 -8.93
N MET A 391 7.23 -34.32 -9.15
CA MET A 391 6.10 -33.46 -9.50
C MET A 391 6.57 -32.47 -10.56
N SER A 392 5.67 -32.05 -11.43
CA SER A 392 5.89 -30.89 -12.29
C SER A 392 5.33 -29.64 -11.61
N VAL A 393 5.86 -28.48 -11.97
CA VAL A 393 5.32 -27.17 -11.59
C VAL A 393 5.13 -26.39 -12.89
N THR A 394 3.94 -25.86 -13.14
CA THR A 394 3.72 -25.04 -14.35
C THR A 394 4.51 -23.74 -14.27
N ASP A 395 4.77 -23.14 -15.43
CA ASP A 395 5.20 -21.73 -15.52
C ASP A 395 4.34 -20.84 -14.62
N GLY A 396 4.94 -19.79 -14.11
CA GLY A 396 4.25 -18.79 -13.32
C GLY A 396 5.00 -17.47 -13.27
N ALA A 397 4.51 -16.58 -12.43
CA ALA A 397 5.14 -15.30 -12.20
C ALA A 397 4.82 -14.77 -10.80
N ILE A 398 5.76 -14.00 -10.30
CA ILE A 398 5.66 -13.25 -9.05
C ILE A 398 6.05 -11.80 -9.32
N TRP A 399 5.59 -10.91 -8.45
CA TRP A 399 6.01 -9.52 -8.39
C TRP A 399 6.83 -9.32 -7.13
N ASP A 400 8.02 -8.76 -7.27
CA ASP A 400 8.78 -8.19 -6.18
C ASP A 400 8.69 -6.67 -6.33
N GLU A 401 7.71 -6.09 -5.64
CA GLU A 401 7.27 -4.71 -5.82
C GLU A 401 7.00 -4.30 -7.29
N ASP A 402 7.95 -3.60 -7.93
CA ASP A 402 7.89 -3.11 -9.30
C ASP A 402 8.58 -4.05 -10.33
N ILE A 403 9.19 -5.14 -9.88
CA ILE A 403 9.85 -6.14 -10.71
C ILE A 403 8.94 -7.36 -10.89
N ARG A 404 8.59 -7.66 -12.14
CA ARG A 404 7.89 -8.91 -12.48
C ARG A 404 8.89 -9.99 -12.86
N THR A 405 8.94 -11.06 -12.07
CA THR A 405 9.78 -12.22 -12.34
C THR A 405 8.94 -13.35 -12.93
N ALA A 406 9.24 -13.72 -14.18
CA ALA A 406 8.70 -14.92 -14.79
C ALA A 406 9.48 -16.15 -14.32
N ILE A 407 8.78 -17.14 -13.79
CA ILE A 407 9.31 -18.43 -13.37
C ILE A 407 8.91 -19.43 -14.46
N LEU A 408 9.83 -19.73 -15.35
CA LEU A 408 9.59 -20.64 -16.47
C LEU A 408 10.02 -22.05 -16.08
N ASP A 409 9.19 -23.03 -16.41
CA ASP A 409 9.48 -24.44 -16.24
C ASP A 409 10.70 -24.80 -17.09
N SER A 410 11.72 -25.28 -16.40
CA SER A 410 12.82 -26.03 -16.95
C SER A 410 13.00 -27.24 -16.05
N VAL A 411 13.61 -28.32 -16.55
CA VAL A 411 13.79 -29.56 -15.78
C VAL A 411 14.47 -29.24 -14.43
N GLN A 412 13.69 -29.22 -13.36
CA GLN A 412 14.19 -29.02 -12.00
C GLN A 412 14.63 -30.38 -11.45
N ASP A 413 15.92 -30.56 -11.21
CA ASP A 413 16.44 -31.77 -10.58
C ASP A 413 16.26 -31.66 -9.06
N LEU A 414 15.21 -32.27 -8.52
CA LEU A 414 14.92 -32.32 -7.08
C LEU A 414 15.76 -33.40 -6.37
N SER A 415 17.05 -33.51 -6.71
CA SER A 415 17.99 -34.43 -6.04
C SER A 415 18.81 -33.70 -4.96
N PRO A 416 19.12 -34.34 -3.82
CA PRO A 416 18.81 -35.72 -3.45
C PRO A 416 17.35 -35.93 -3.02
N ILE A 417 16.89 -37.21 -3.00
CA ILE A 417 15.53 -37.65 -2.66
C ILE A 417 15.05 -36.96 -1.37
N LEU A 418 14.12 -36.02 -1.52
CA LEU A 418 13.48 -35.35 -0.41
C LEU A 418 12.32 -36.21 0.11
N ASN A 419 12.48 -36.80 1.30
CA ASN A 419 11.38 -37.44 2.04
C ASN A 419 10.63 -36.41 2.90
N ALA A 420 10.14 -35.33 2.28
CA ALA A 420 9.35 -34.33 2.99
C ALA A 420 7.88 -34.43 2.56
N PRO A 421 6.93 -34.34 3.51
CA PRO A 421 5.54 -34.09 3.15
C PRO A 421 5.44 -32.77 2.37
N VAL A 422 4.86 -32.82 1.18
CA VAL A 422 4.57 -31.64 0.37
C VAL A 422 3.31 -30.99 0.93
N TRP A 423 3.48 -29.84 1.57
CA TRP A 423 2.40 -28.95 1.95
C TRP A 423 2.36 -27.84 0.91
N TYR A 424 1.23 -27.64 0.24
CA TYR A 424 1.04 -26.53 -0.69
C TYR A 424 -0.22 -25.76 -0.29
N MET A 425 -0.19 -24.44 -0.46
CA MET A 425 -1.39 -23.60 -0.44
C MET A 425 -1.95 -23.56 -1.86
N ASP A 426 -3.23 -23.88 -2.04
CA ASP A 426 -3.84 -23.96 -3.37
C ASP A 426 -4.39 -22.61 -3.88
N GLY A 427 -4.20 -21.54 -3.10
CA GLY A 427 -4.65 -20.20 -3.46
C GLY A 427 -6.17 -20.01 -3.48
N THR A 428 -6.94 -20.95 -2.91
CA THR A 428 -8.38 -20.80 -2.67
C THR A 428 -8.72 -20.44 -1.23
#